data_AF-X6LCX6-F1
#
_entry.id   AF-X6LCX6-F1
#
_cell.length_a   1.000
_cell.length_b   1.000
_cell.length_c   1.000
_cell.angle_alpha   90.00
_cell.angle_beta   90.00
_cell.angle_gamma   90.00
#
_symmetry.space_group_name_H-M   'P 1'
#
loop_
_entity.id
_entity.type
_entity.pdbx_description
1 polymer ?
#
loop_
_entity_poly.entity_id
_entity_poly.type
_entity_poly.pdbx_seq_one_letter_code
_entity_poly.pdbx_strand_id
1 'polypeptide(L)'
;KKTMSNIEDEKTLKEIETGVSPVFLETSCFNKEWVLQLNQQEQINYFICLICKQVARNPVEMDCAQHQELNESLIVGANCLKQFLNDNPDSCPVQHHNGCLYSPNRAAQLFIGDLRVMCPRQFRQNSQTSTQGQQPGEEGNEKITCDFKGKMKELNDHLDNSCPLKLLDCWYKPFGCVHACPKQKLQQHLISKLKFHFDLIVKFVDSLKQTIQLHQVNYFLELLKNKHKQLQIK
;
A
#
# COMPACT_ATOMS: atom_id res chain seq x y z
N LYS A 1 -11.62 -42.55 34.38
CA LYS A 1 -10.31 -42.90 33.77
C LYS A 1 -10.57 -43.15 32.30
N LYS A 2 -10.06 -42.44 31.30
CA LYS A 2 -9.01 -41.42 31.17
C LYS A 2 -9.29 -40.82 29.76
N THR A 3 -9.75 -39.56 29.69
CA THR A 3 -9.00 -38.37 29.25
C THR A 3 -8.76 -38.24 27.74
N MET A 4 -9.13 -37.05 27.24
CA MET A 4 -8.91 -36.41 25.94
C MET A 4 -7.61 -36.74 25.18
N SER A 5 -7.66 -36.60 23.85
CA SER A 5 -6.67 -35.76 23.14
C SER A 5 -7.30 -35.04 21.94
N ASN A 6 -7.38 -33.71 22.04
CA ASN A 6 -7.37 -32.77 20.92
C ASN A 6 -6.07 -32.93 20.13
N ILE A 7 -6.16 -32.89 18.80
CA ILE A 7 -5.09 -32.56 17.83
C ILE A 7 -5.86 -31.94 16.65
N GLU A 8 -6.09 -30.63 16.59
CA GLU A 8 -5.19 -29.59 16.03
C GLU A 8 -4.46 -30.04 14.78
N ASP A 9 -4.89 -29.55 13.61
CA ASP A 9 -3.97 -29.29 12.50
C ASP A 9 -4.47 -28.07 11.71
N GLU A 10 -4.01 -26.92 12.22
CA GLU A 10 -3.58 -25.75 11.47
C GLU A 10 -3.30 -26.04 9.98
N LYS A 11 -4.20 -25.60 9.10
CA LYS A 11 -3.81 -25.29 7.72
C LYS A 11 -3.64 -23.80 7.60
N THR A 12 -2.42 -23.40 7.95
CA THR A 12 -1.77 -22.11 7.74
C THR A 12 -2.31 -21.42 6.50
N LEU A 13 -3.13 -20.38 6.73
CA LEU A 13 -3.35 -19.31 5.77
C LEU A 13 -1.98 -18.65 5.56
N LYS A 14 -1.27 -19.06 4.51
CA LYS A 14 -0.18 -18.24 3.97
C LYS A 14 -0.84 -17.02 3.34
N GLU A 15 -1.09 -16.01 4.16
CA GLU A 15 -1.10 -14.64 3.71
C GLU A 15 0.25 -14.42 3.03
N ILE A 16 0.23 -14.51 1.70
CA ILE A 16 1.30 -13.94 0.89
C ILE A 16 1.07 -12.44 1.00
N GLU A 17 1.56 -11.85 2.10
CA GLU A 17 1.79 -10.42 2.25
C GLU A 17 2.85 -9.98 1.22
N THR A 18 2.43 -9.83 -0.03
CA THR A 18 3.15 -8.99 -1.00
C THR A 18 2.26 -7.87 -1.54
N GLY A 19 1.03 -7.77 -1.04
CA GLY A 19 0.17 -6.60 -1.17
C GLY A 19 0.48 -5.57 -0.09
N VAL A 20 1.70 -5.01 -0.08
CA VAL A 20 1.90 -3.74 0.63
C VAL A 20 0.97 -2.74 -0.05
N SER A 21 -0.08 -2.35 0.66
CA SER A 21 -1.06 -1.37 0.21
C SER A 21 -0.33 -0.19 -0.45
N PRO A 22 -0.76 0.30 -1.64
CA PRO A 22 -0.18 1.47 -2.29
C PRO A 22 -0.04 2.67 -1.33
N VAL A 23 -0.89 2.69 -0.30
CA VAL A 23 -0.92 3.66 0.81
C VAL A 23 0.43 3.82 1.54
N PHE A 24 1.25 2.77 1.68
CA PHE A 24 2.56 2.87 2.33
C PHE A 24 3.60 3.62 1.48
N LEU A 25 3.46 3.58 0.15
CA LEU A 25 4.31 4.35 -0.75
C LEU A 25 3.86 5.81 -0.87
N GLU A 26 2.67 6.17 -0.42
CA GLU A 26 2.09 7.50 -0.64
C GLU A 26 2.28 8.47 0.52
N THR A 27 2.52 7.98 1.73
CA THR A 27 2.52 8.81 2.94
C THR A 27 3.90 9.00 3.56
N SER A 28 4.85 8.08 3.36
CA SER A 28 6.20 8.22 3.91
C SER A 28 7.12 9.08 3.01
N CYS A 29 8.23 9.53 3.59
CA CYS A 29 9.37 10.05 2.82
C CYS A 29 9.93 8.99 1.87
N PHE A 30 10.64 9.43 0.83
CA PHE A 30 11.17 8.55 -0.21
C PHE A 30 12.44 7.84 0.24
N ASN A 31 12.50 6.53 0.01
CA ASN A 31 13.66 5.72 0.36
C ASN A 31 14.95 6.25 -0.31
N LYS A 32 15.93 6.60 0.51
CA LYS A 32 17.18 7.25 0.10
C LYS A 32 18.00 6.34 -0.82
N GLU A 33 18.12 5.06 -0.49
CA GLU A 33 18.93 4.09 -1.26
C GLU A 33 18.40 3.92 -2.68
N TRP A 34 17.07 3.90 -2.84
CA TRP A 34 16.40 3.86 -4.13
C TRP A 34 16.57 5.15 -4.94
N VAL A 35 16.46 6.32 -4.30
CA VAL A 35 16.69 7.60 -4.99
C VAL A 35 18.15 7.72 -5.46
N LEU A 36 19.12 7.28 -4.65
CA LEU A 36 20.55 7.31 -4.98
C LEU A 36 20.95 6.41 -6.15
N GLN A 37 20.08 5.51 -6.62
CA GLN A 37 20.39 4.67 -7.78
C GLN A 37 20.71 5.48 -9.04
N LEU A 38 20.11 6.67 -9.17
CA LEU A 38 20.25 7.53 -10.36
C LEU A 38 20.64 8.98 -10.01
N ASN A 39 20.93 9.30 -8.75
CA ASN A 39 21.30 10.65 -8.30
C ASN A 39 22.52 10.58 -7.38
N GLN A 40 23.27 11.68 -7.33
CA GLN A 40 24.42 11.81 -6.44
C GLN A 40 23.98 12.13 -5.01
N GLN A 41 24.80 11.75 -4.02
CA GLN A 41 24.51 11.98 -2.60
C GLN A 41 24.40 13.47 -2.27
N GLU A 42 25.27 14.28 -2.87
CA GLU A 42 25.36 15.72 -2.69
C GLU A 42 24.08 16.43 -3.16
N GLN A 43 23.42 15.89 -4.20
CA GLN A 43 22.17 16.44 -4.74
C GLN A 43 20.99 16.28 -3.78
N ILE A 44 21.01 15.24 -2.93
CA ILE A 44 19.89 14.92 -2.05
C ILE A 44 20.12 15.31 -0.58
N ASN A 45 21.36 15.62 -0.19
CA ASN A 45 21.75 15.93 1.19
C ASN A 45 20.89 17.03 1.82
N TYR A 46 20.58 18.08 1.06
CA TYR A 46 19.77 19.21 1.53
C TYR A 46 18.27 18.88 1.65
N PHE A 47 17.84 17.70 1.21
CA PHE A 47 16.44 17.28 1.18
C PHE A 47 16.17 16.09 2.10
N ILE A 48 17.12 15.73 2.97
CA ILE A 48 16.94 14.64 3.92
C ILE A 48 16.04 15.09 5.07
N CYS A 49 14.98 14.34 5.33
CA CYS A 49 14.09 14.58 6.46
C CYS A 49 14.84 14.35 7.78
N LEU A 50 14.84 15.35 8.66
CA LEU A 50 15.50 15.25 9.98
C LEU A 50 14.97 14.12 10.86
N ILE A 51 13.69 13.75 10.71
CA ILE A 51 13.02 12.75 11.55
C ILE A 51 13.35 11.32 11.09
N CYS A 52 13.02 10.99 9.84
CA CYS A 52 13.16 9.61 9.34
C CYS A 52 14.45 9.33 8.56
N LYS A 53 15.28 10.36 8.32
CA LYS A 53 16.56 10.30 7.59
C LYS A 53 16.44 9.82 6.12
N GLN A 54 15.23 9.86 5.56
CA GLN A 54 14.92 9.57 4.15
C GLN A 54 14.77 10.87 3.34
N VAL A 55 14.65 10.81 2.02
CA VAL A 55 14.42 12.02 1.19
C VAL A 55 13.00 12.55 1.44
N ALA A 56 12.89 13.80 1.88
CA ALA A 56 11.64 14.39 2.35
C ALA A 56 10.54 14.36 1.27
N ARG A 57 9.36 13.87 1.63
CA ARG A 57 8.15 14.01 0.81
C ARG A 57 7.35 15.19 1.30
N ASN A 58 6.93 16.06 0.37
CA ASN A 58 6.27 17.33 0.67
C ASN A 58 7.07 18.09 1.73
N PRO A 59 8.30 18.52 1.38
CA PRO A 59 9.24 19.06 2.35
C PRO A 59 8.69 20.32 3.02
N VAL A 60 8.87 20.38 4.33
CA VAL A 60 8.58 21.51 5.19
C VAL A 60 9.90 21.96 5.78
N GLU A 61 10.18 23.24 5.65
CA GLU A 61 11.33 23.89 6.26
C GLU A 61 10.94 24.40 7.64
N MET A 62 11.84 24.16 8.59
CA MET A 62 11.71 24.64 9.95
C MET A 62 12.58 25.88 10.13
N ASP A 63 11.97 26.98 10.57
CA ASP A 63 12.68 28.14 11.07
C ASP A 63 12.70 28.08 12.61
N CYS A 64 13.91 28.01 13.14
CA CYS A 64 14.16 27.81 14.56
C CYS A 64 15.36 28.67 14.99
N ALA A 65 15.10 29.72 15.77
CA ALA A 65 16.13 30.63 16.28
C ALA A 65 17.29 29.92 17.01
N GLN A 66 17.00 28.80 17.70
CA GLN A 66 18.00 28.03 18.44
C GLN A 66 18.93 27.19 17.54
N HIS A 67 18.60 27.09 16.25
CA HIS A 67 19.31 26.26 15.27
C HIS A 67 19.70 27.05 14.00
N GLN A 68 19.63 28.39 14.04
CA GLN A 68 19.96 29.25 12.89
C GLN A 68 21.43 29.18 12.46
N GLU A 69 22.34 28.85 13.38
CA GLU A 69 23.78 28.75 13.09
C GLU A 69 24.19 27.38 12.52
N LEU A 70 23.28 26.41 12.49
CA LEU A 70 23.55 25.15 11.82
C LEU A 70 23.53 25.41 10.32
N ASN A 71 24.67 25.27 9.65
CA ASN A 71 24.77 25.22 8.18
C ASN A 71 24.07 23.98 7.57
N GLU A 72 23.18 23.32 8.32
CA GLU A 72 22.47 22.11 7.94
C GLU A 72 21.05 22.45 7.50
N SER A 73 20.54 21.67 6.55
CA SER A 73 19.18 21.83 6.05
C SER A 73 18.17 21.37 7.10
N LEU A 74 17.33 22.27 7.60
CA LEU A 74 16.28 21.98 8.57
C LEU A 74 14.97 21.54 7.89
N ILE A 75 15.07 20.49 7.06
CA ILE A 75 13.94 19.96 6.28
C ILE A 75 13.31 18.74 6.95
N VAL A 76 11.98 18.72 7.01
CA VAL A 76 11.19 17.57 7.46
C VAL A 76 10.12 17.21 6.43
N GLY A 77 9.77 15.93 6.31
CA GLY A 77 8.61 15.53 5.51
C GLY A 77 7.32 15.89 6.24
N ALA A 78 6.31 16.40 5.51
CA ALA A 78 5.06 16.88 6.11
C ALA A 78 4.36 15.84 7.00
N ASN A 79 4.30 14.58 6.55
CA ASN A 79 3.67 13.52 7.34
C ASN A 79 4.51 13.10 8.55
N CYS A 80 5.84 13.11 8.43
CA CYS A 80 6.73 12.86 9.57
C CYS A 80 6.57 13.95 10.63
N LEU A 81 6.50 15.22 10.22
CA LEU A 81 6.26 16.34 11.13
C LEU A 81 4.90 16.21 11.81
N LYS A 82 3.84 15.91 11.05
CA LYS A 82 2.49 15.70 11.59
C LYS A 82 2.46 14.60 12.66
N GLN A 83 3.09 13.46 12.39
CA GLN A 83 3.17 12.36 13.35
C GLN A 83 3.96 12.78 14.59
N PHE A 84 5.12 13.41 14.41
CA PHE A 84 5.96 13.86 15.50
C PHE A 84 5.23 14.84 16.44
N LEU A 85 4.53 15.84 15.89
CA LEU A 85 3.81 16.84 16.68
C LEU A 85 2.57 16.28 17.39
N ASN A 86 1.96 15.21 16.88
CA ASN A 86 0.87 14.53 17.59
C ASN A 86 1.39 13.87 18.88
N ASP A 87 2.59 13.28 18.84
CA ASP A 87 3.21 12.60 19.98
C ASP A 87 3.97 13.57 20.89
N ASN A 88 4.44 14.69 20.33
CA ASN A 88 5.26 15.71 21.00
C ASN A 88 4.73 17.12 20.65
N PRO A 89 3.62 17.56 21.26
CA PRO A 89 3.02 18.85 20.96
C PRO A 89 4.02 20.00 21.14
N ASP A 90 4.08 20.87 20.14
CA ASP A 90 4.91 22.09 20.08
C ASP A 90 6.43 21.89 20.28
N SER A 91 6.92 20.66 20.28
CA SER A 91 8.34 20.38 20.42
C SER A 91 9.07 20.51 19.09
N CYS A 92 10.31 20.98 19.14
CA CYS A 92 11.22 20.94 18.01
C CYS A 92 11.74 19.50 17.74
N PRO A 93 11.81 19.05 16.47
CA PRO A 93 12.37 17.75 16.08
C PRO A 93 13.88 17.59 16.30
N VAL A 94 14.64 18.67 16.53
CA VAL A 94 16.10 18.62 16.74
C VAL A 94 16.43 18.47 18.22
N GLN A 95 15.81 19.28 19.08
CA GLN A 95 16.00 19.27 20.52
C GLN A 95 14.73 19.78 21.23
N HIS A 96 14.48 19.38 22.47
CA HIS A 96 13.30 19.81 23.21
C HIS A 96 13.32 21.33 23.50
N HIS A 97 12.54 22.06 22.71
CA HIS A 97 12.13 23.44 22.95
C HIS A 97 10.92 23.74 22.06
N ASN A 98 10.27 24.88 22.29
CA ASN A 98 9.07 25.29 21.57
C ASN A 98 9.35 26.51 20.67
N GLY A 99 8.32 26.92 19.91
CA GLY A 99 8.35 28.16 19.13
C GLY A 99 8.99 28.03 17.74
N CYS A 100 9.14 26.81 17.21
CA CYS A 100 9.53 26.60 15.83
C CYS A 100 8.42 27.01 14.87
N LEU A 101 8.81 27.64 13.76
CA LEU A 101 7.91 27.91 12.65
C LEU A 101 8.12 26.87 11.56
N TYR A 102 7.03 26.45 10.92
CA TYR A 102 7.05 25.42 9.88
C TYR A 102 6.38 25.97 8.64
N SER A 103 7.09 25.92 7.51
CA SER A 103 6.56 26.40 6.23
C SER A 103 6.82 25.40 5.10
N PRO A 104 5.87 25.19 4.18
CA PRO A 104 6.12 24.34 3.01
C PRO A 104 7.26 24.92 2.16
N ASN A 105 8.28 24.11 1.88
CA ASN A 105 9.40 24.53 1.05
C ASN A 105 9.15 24.17 -0.42
N ARG A 106 8.58 25.11 -1.17
CA ARG A 106 8.25 24.92 -2.59
C ARG A 106 9.48 24.68 -3.47
N ALA A 107 10.60 25.32 -3.17
CA ALA A 107 11.84 25.15 -3.94
C ALA A 107 12.36 23.71 -3.80
N ALA A 108 12.50 23.22 -2.56
CA ALA A 108 12.86 21.83 -2.27
C ALA A 108 11.88 20.85 -2.93
N GLN A 109 10.58 21.14 -2.91
CA GLN A 109 9.58 20.29 -3.57
C GLN A 109 9.81 20.19 -5.09
N LEU A 110 10.16 21.29 -5.75
CA LEU A 110 10.49 21.30 -7.18
C LEU A 110 11.77 20.53 -7.47
N PHE A 111 12.84 20.76 -6.70
CA PHE A 111 14.10 20.04 -6.85
C PHE A 111 13.93 18.53 -6.64
N ILE A 112 13.25 18.12 -5.57
CA ILE A 112 12.93 16.71 -5.31
C ILE A 112 12.08 16.14 -6.45
N GLY A 113 11.12 16.92 -6.97
CA GLY A 113 10.27 16.54 -8.09
C GLY A 113 11.04 16.32 -9.40
N ASP A 114 12.17 16.98 -9.59
CA ASP A 114 13.02 16.85 -10.78
C ASP A 114 14.14 15.81 -10.62
N LEU A 115 14.35 15.22 -9.43
CA LEU A 115 15.25 14.09 -9.24
C LEU A 115 14.89 12.95 -10.18
N ARG A 116 15.90 12.31 -10.77
CA ARG A 116 15.68 11.20 -11.70
C ARG A 116 15.57 9.90 -10.91
N VAL A 117 14.51 9.12 -11.09
CA VAL A 117 14.29 7.89 -10.33
C VAL A 117 13.92 6.73 -11.24
N MET A 118 14.30 5.53 -10.82
CA MET A 118 13.84 4.29 -11.44
C MET A 118 12.53 3.81 -10.83
N CYS A 119 11.83 2.87 -11.46
CA CYS A 119 10.63 2.29 -10.86
C CYS A 119 10.93 1.64 -9.48
N PRO A 120 10.25 2.03 -8.39
CA PRO A 120 10.46 1.44 -7.07
C PRO A 120 10.01 -0.03 -7.02
N ARG A 121 9.02 -0.43 -7.83
CA ARG A 121 8.64 -1.85 -7.98
C ARG A 121 9.77 -2.67 -8.60
N GLN A 122 10.48 -2.13 -9.60
CA GLN A 122 11.65 -2.78 -10.19
C GLN A 122 12.81 -2.87 -9.19
N PHE A 123 13.07 -1.80 -8.44
CA PHE A 123 14.12 -1.78 -7.42
C PHE A 123 13.93 -2.91 -6.39
N ARG A 124 12.70 -3.09 -5.88
CA ARG A 124 12.37 -4.20 -4.96
C ARG A 124 12.57 -5.58 -5.58
N GLN A 125 12.19 -5.77 -6.85
CA GLN A 125 12.43 -7.04 -7.53
C GLN A 125 13.92 -7.33 -7.68
N ASN A 126 14.74 -6.32 -7.98
CA ASN A 126 16.18 -6.48 -8.12
C ASN A 126 16.83 -6.88 -6.78
N SER A 127 16.45 -6.22 -5.67
CA SER A 127 17.00 -6.52 -4.36
C SER A 127 16.68 -7.94 -3.88
N GLN A 128 15.50 -8.45 -4.21
CA GLN A 128 15.08 -9.82 -3.87
C GLN A 128 15.84 -10.89 -4.69
N THR A 129 16.16 -10.61 -5.96
CA THR A 129 16.92 -11.56 -6.79
C THR A 129 18.41 -11.66 -6.45
N SER A 130 18.99 -10.68 -5.76
CA SER A 130 20.38 -10.76 -5.31
C SER A 130 20.57 -11.62 -4.05
N THR A 131 19.48 -11.91 -3.30
CA THR A 131 19.52 -12.68 -2.06
C THR A 131 19.20 -14.17 -2.25
N GLN A 132 18.52 -14.53 -3.34
CA GLN A 132 18.31 -15.92 -3.74
C GLN A 132 19.35 -16.27 -4.80
N GLY A 133 20.43 -16.94 -4.38
CA GLY A 133 21.39 -17.55 -5.29
C GLY A 133 20.66 -18.35 -6.37
N GLN A 134 21.14 -18.21 -7.61
CA GLN A 134 20.62 -18.85 -8.82
C GLN A 134 20.15 -20.29 -8.54
N GLN A 135 18.83 -20.51 -8.47
CA GLN A 135 18.27 -21.81 -8.79
C GLN A 135 17.92 -21.78 -10.28
N PRO A 136 18.69 -22.47 -11.14
CA PRO A 136 18.36 -22.62 -12.54
C PRO A 136 17.26 -23.68 -12.65
N GLY A 137 16.02 -23.25 -12.84
CA GLY A 137 14.91 -24.20 -12.93
C GLY A 137 13.55 -23.55 -12.99
N GLU A 138 13.33 -22.67 -13.97
CA GLU A 138 12.00 -22.42 -14.54
C GLU A 138 12.22 -21.70 -15.89
N GLU A 139 12.72 -22.46 -16.86
CA GLU A 139 12.75 -22.07 -18.27
C GLU A 139 11.31 -21.86 -18.75
N GLY A 140 10.96 -20.62 -19.12
CA GLY A 140 9.78 -20.35 -19.96
C GLY A 140 8.89 -19.17 -19.57
N ASN A 141 9.13 -18.46 -18.47
CA ASN A 141 8.33 -17.28 -18.13
C ASN A 141 9.20 -16.02 -18.19
N GLU A 142 9.12 -15.28 -19.30
CA GLU A 142 9.76 -13.97 -19.43
C GLU A 142 9.51 -13.14 -18.16
N LYS A 143 10.60 -12.82 -17.45
CA LYS A 143 10.52 -12.02 -16.24
C LYS A 143 10.06 -10.62 -16.67
N ILE A 144 8.82 -10.29 -16.32
CA ILE A 144 8.27 -8.95 -16.57
C ILE A 144 9.17 -7.95 -15.83
N THR A 145 9.70 -6.99 -16.57
CA THR A 145 10.57 -5.93 -16.07
C THR A 145 9.93 -4.56 -16.33
N CYS A 146 10.38 -3.57 -15.58
CA CYS A 146 10.07 -2.17 -15.81
C CYS A 146 11.36 -1.38 -15.98
N ASP A 147 11.47 -0.68 -17.09
CA ASP A 147 12.63 0.11 -17.52
C ASP A 147 12.46 1.62 -17.23
N PHE A 148 11.39 2.01 -16.55
CA PHE A 148 11.11 3.41 -16.23
C PHE A 148 12.28 4.07 -15.50
N LYS A 149 12.74 5.19 -16.07
CA LYS A 149 13.75 6.10 -15.52
C LYS A 149 13.35 7.54 -15.86
N GLY A 150 12.50 8.13 -15.02
CA GLY A 150 11.90 9.46 -15.24
C GLY A 150 12.11 10.40 -14.06
N LYS A 151 11.42 11.54 -14.05
CA LYS A 151 11.43 12.47 -12.92
C LYS A 151 10.55 11.96 -11.78
N MET A 152 10.92 12.26 -10.53
CA MET A 152 10.15 11.86 -9.34
C MET A 152 8.69 12.30 -9.43
N LYS A 153 8.40 13.49 -9.97
CA LYS A 153 7.03 14.00 -10.13
C LYS A 153 6.17 13.19 -11.12
N GLU A 154 6.77 12.45 -12.04
CA GLU A 154 6.09 11.59 -13.03
C GLU A 154 5.81 10.19 -12.46
N LEU A 155 6.37 9.87 -11.29
CA LEU A 155 6.38 8.51 -10.77
C LEU A 155 4.98 7.98 -10.44
N ASN A 156 4.12 8.80 -9.83
CA ASN A 156 2.78 8.33 -9.45
C ASN A 156 1.97 7.96 -10.69
N ASP A 157 1.99 8.82 -11.72
CA ASP A 157 1.35 8.54 -13.00
C ASP A 157 1.88 7.22 -13.61
N HIS A 158 3.20 7.03 -13.62
CA HIS A 158 3.79 5.77 -14.04
C HIS A 158 3.25 4.58 -13.22
N LEU A 159 3.29 4.64 -11.89
CA LEU A 159 2.90 3.53 -11.00
C LEU A 159 1.43 3.13 -11.16
N ASP A 160 0.57 4.09 -11.49
CA ASP A 160 -0.86 3.89 -11.62
C ASP A 160 -1.27 3.51 -13.03
N ASN A 161 -0.68 4.12 -14.05
CA ASN A 161 -1.22 4.06 -15.41
C ASN A 161 -0.36 3.22 -16.37
N SER A 162 0.95 3.15 -16.16
CA SER A 162 1.88 2.60 -17.17
C SER A 162 2.79 1.49 -16.66
N CYS A 163 2.90 1.29 -15.35
CA CYS A 163 3.86 0.36 -14.77
C CYS A 163 3.49 -1.09 -15.09
N PRO A 164 4.33 -1.85 -15.82
CA PRO A 164 4.06 -3.25 -16.17
C PRO A 164 4.10 -4.17 -14.94
N LEU A 165 4.73 -3.72 -13.85
CA LEU A 165 4.79 -4.42 -12.56
C LEU A 165 3.58 -4.14 -11.67
N LYS A 166 2.60 -3.33 -12.12
CA LYS A 166 1.35 -3.13 -11.40
C LYS A 166 0.61 -4.46 -11.32
N LEU A 167 0.33 -4.92 -10.10
CA LEU A 167 -0.54 -6.06 -9.88
C LEU A 167 -1.99 -5.60 -10.03
N LEU A 168 -2.76 -6.37 -10.78
CA LEU A 168 -4.20 -6.22 -10.90
C LEU A 168 -4.86 -7.35 -10.14
N ASP A 169 -5.88 -6.99 -9.38
CA ASP A 169 -6.76 -7.97 -8.77
C ASP A 169 -7.45 -8.82 -9.85
N CYS A 170 -7.64 -10.11 -9.56
CA CYS A 170 -8.48 -10.97 -10.37
C CYS A 170 -9.91 -10.40 -10.43
N TRP A 171 -10.56 -10.49 -11.59
CA TRP A 171 -11.94 -10.04 -11.80
C TRP A 171 -12.95 -10.75 -10.88
N TYR A 172 -12.57 -11.92 -10.35
CA TYR A 172 -13.39 -12.70 -9.44
C TYR A 172 -13.13 -12.40 -7.95
N LYS A 173 -12.38 -11.35 -7.63
CA LYS A 173 -12.14 -10.91 -6.24
C LYS A 173 -13.41 -10.66 -5.43
N PRO A 174 -14.48 -10.03 -5.98
CA PRO A 174 -15.74 -9.88 -5.26
C PRO A 174 -16.40 -11.21 -4.85
N PHE A 175 -16.06 -12.32 -5.52
CA PHE A 175 -16.58 -13.66 -5.24
C PHE A 175 -15.63 -14.51 -4.40
N GLY A 176 -14.47 -13.97 -4.00
CA GLY A 176 -13.51 -14.66 -3.11
C GLY A 176 -12.19 -15.08 -3.75
N CYS A 177 -11.90 -14.71 -5.00
CA CYS A 177 -10.56 -14.93 -5.57
C CYS A 177 -9.56 -13.88 -5.05
N VAL A 178 -8.60 -14.30 -4.23
CA VAL A 178 -7.58 -13.40 -3.66
C VAL A 178 -6.35 -13.19 -4.56
N HIS A 179 -6.37 -13.70 -5.79
CA HIS A 179 -5.21 -13.63 -6.68
C HIS A 179 -5.04 -12.23 -7.26
N ALA A 180 -3.80 -11.73 -7.26
CA ALA A 180 -3.40 -10.52 -7.97
C ALA A 180 -2.16 -10.81 -8.81
N CYS A 181 -2.15 -10.37 -10.07
CA CYS A 181 -1.05 -10.63 -10.98
C CYS A 181 -0.85 -9.48 -11.98
N PRO A 182 0.33 -9.37 -12.63
CA PRO A 182 0.55 -8.39 -13.68
C PRO A 182 -0.46 -8.54 -14.82
N LYS A 183 -0.81 -7.43 -15.48
CA LYS A 183 -1.80 -7.39 -16.56
C LYS A 183 -1.56 -8.46 -17.64
N GLN A 184 -0.30 -8.72 -17.98
CA GLN A 184 0.10 -9.71 -18.99
C GLN A 184 -0.23 -11.15 -18.58
N LYS A 185 -0.21 -11.45 -17.27
CA LYS A 185 -0.49 -12.79 -16.73
C LYS A 185 -1.96 -13.00 -16.36
N LEU A 186 -2.77 -11.94 -16.37
CA LEU A 186 -4.17 -12.00 -15.94
C LEU A 186 -5.00 -12.93 -16.81
N GLN A 187 -4.86 -12.85 -18.14
CA GLN A 187 -5.56 -13.75 -19.08
C GLN A 187 -5.23 -15.23 -18.81
N GLN A 188 -3.95 -15.56 -18.65
CA GLN A 188 -3.51 -16.92 -18.35
C GLN A 188 -4.07 -17.42 -17.01
N HIS A 189 -4.08 -16.56 -15.98
CA HIS A 189 -4.70 -16.87 -14.69
C HIS A 189 -6.20 -17.17 -14.86
N LEU A 190 -6.94 -16.31 -15.56
CA LEU A 190 -8.38 -16.48 -15.78
C LEU A 190 -8.72 -17.80 -16.47
N ILE A 191 -7.95 -18.16 -17.51
CA ILE A 191 -8.14 -19.41 -18.27
C ILE A 191 -7.78 -20.63 -17.41
N SER A 192 -6.60 -20.62 -16.78
CA SER A 192 -6.12 -21.77 -15.99
C SER A 192 -6.96 -22.04 -14.73
N LYS A 193 -7.68 -21.03 -14.22
CA LYS A 193 -8.54 -21.13 -13.03
C LYS A 193 -10.04 -21.02 -13.37
N LEU A 194 -10.44 -21.20 -14.62
CA LEU A 194 -11.83 -21.04 -15.06
C LEU A 194 -12.83 -21.85 -14.22
N LYS A 195 -12.55 -23.13 -13.96
CA LYS A 195 -13.41 -23.98 -13.12
C LYS A 195 -13.55 -23.44 -11.70
N PHE A 196 -12.43 -23.08 -11.08
CA PHE A 196 -12.43 -22.49 -9.74
C PHE A 196 -13.25 -21.20 -9.69
N HIS A 197 -13.08 -20.32 -10.69
CA HIS A 197 -13.86 -19.09 -10.81
C HIS A 197 -15.36 -19.35 -10.99
N PHE A 198 -15.72 -20.36 -11.79
CA PHE A 198 -17.11 -20.78 -11.95
C PHE A 198 -17.71 -21.29 -10.63
N ASP A 199 -16.97 -22.12 -9.88
CA ASP A 199 -17.41 -22.62 -8.57
C ASP A 199 -17.65 -21.49 -7.56
N LEU A 200 -16.85 -20.41 -7.59
CA LEU A 200 -17.08 -19.21 -6.79
C LEU A 200 -18.41 -18.53 -7.15
N ILE A 201 -18.70 -18.37 -8.45
CA ILE A 201 -19.97 -17.79 -8.91
C ILE A 201 -21.15 -18.66 -8.46
N VAL A 202 -21.08 -19.98 -8.63
CA VAL A 202 -22.17 -20.90 -8.24
C VAL A 202 -22.46 -20.75 -6.74
N LYS A 203 -21.42 -20.80 -5.90
CA LYS A 203 -21.56 -20.59 -4.45
C LYS A 203 -22.18 -19.24 -4.11
N PHE A 204 -21.75 -18.18 -4.80
CA PHE A 204 -22.31 -16.84 -4.61
C PHE A 204 -23.80 -16.78 -4.98
N VAL A 205 -24.19 -17.37 -6.12
CA VAL A 205 -25.59 -17.42 -6.57
C VAL A 205 -26.45 -18.22 -5.58
N ASP A 206 -25.96 -19.34 -5.07
CA ASP A 206 -26.70 -20.14 -4.09
C ASP A 206 -26.88 -19.39 -2.76
N SER A 207 -25.84 -18.70 -2.28
CA SER A 207 -25.92 -17.83 -1.11
C SER A 207 -26.91 -16.68 -1.34
N LEU A 208 -26.91 -16.08 -2.53
CA LEU A 208 -27.86 -15.02 -2.88
C LEU A 208 -29.31 -15.52 -2.89
N LYS A 209 -29.56 -16.71 -3.47
CA LYS A 209 -30.89 -17.34 -3.45
C LYS A 209 -31.39 -17.57 -2.03
N GLN A 210 -30.55 -18.12 -1.15
CA GLN A 210 -30.89 -18.34 0.26
C GLN A 210 -31.20 -17.01 0.96
N THR A 211 -30.40 -15.98 0.70
CA THR A 211 -30.60 -14.64 1.27
C THR A 211 -31.93 -14.03 0.82
N ILE A 212 -32.27 -14.12 -0.47
CA ILE A 212 -33.54 -13.63 -1.01
C ILE A 212 -34.72 -14.37 -0.39
N GLN A 213 -34.65 -15.70 -0.32
CA GLN A 213 -35.70 -16.52 0.32
C GLN A 213 -35.91 -16.13 1.78
N LEU A 214 -34.83 -15.93 2.53
CA LEU A 214 -34.90 -15.48 3.93
C LEU A 214 -35.55 -14.10 4.04
N HIS A 215 -35.20 -13.15 3.17
CA HIS A 215 -35.81 -11.81 3.15
C HIS A 215 -37.30 -11.89 2.83
N GLN A 216 -37.71 -12.73 1.88
CA GLN A 216 -39.12 -12.94 1.55
C GLN A 216 -39.90 -13.48 2.75
N VAL A 217 -39.38 -14.51 3.43
CA VAL A 217 -40.02 -15.08 4.64
C VAL A 217 -40.12 -14.02 5.75
N ASN A 218 -39.05 -13.28 6.01
CA ASN A 218 -39.03 -12.23 7.04
C ASN A 218 -40.06 -11.14 6.74
N TYR A 219 -40.14 -10.68 5.49
CA TYR A 219 -41.11 -9.68 5.06
C TYR A 219 -42.55 -10.15 5.26
N PHE A 220 -42.87 -11.41 4.91
CA PHE A 220 -44.20 -11.98 5.15
C PHE A 220 -44.53 -12.09 6.64
N LEU A 221 -43.58 -12.51 7.48
CA LEU A 221 -43.77 -12.58 8.92
C LEU A 221 -44.03 -11.20 9.54
N GLU A 222 -43.33 -10.17 9.07
CA GLU A 222 -43.51 -8.80 9.53
C GLU A 222 -44.89 -8.24 9.16
N LEU A 223 -45.34 -8.48 7.92
CA LEU A 223 -46.71 -8.17 7.49
C LEU A 223 -47.77 -8.84 8.37
N LEU A 224 -47.60 -10.13 8.71
CA LEU A 224 -48.52 -10.85 9.59
C LEU A 224 -48.54 -10.27 11.00
N LYS A 225 -47.37 -9.96 11.58
CA LYS A 225 -47.25 -9.31 12.89
C LYS A 225 -47.96 -7.96 12.92
N ASN A 226 -47.80 -7.15 11.87
CA ASN A 226 -48.44 -5.84 11.77
C ASN A 226 -49.97 -5.96 11.66
N LYS A 227 -50.49 -6.92 10.88
CA LYS A 227 -51.93 -7.21 10.82
C LYS A 227 -52.49 -7.66 12.18
N HIS A 228 -51.79 -8.54 12.89
CA HIS A 228 -52.23 -9.01 14.21
C HIS A 228 -52.30 -7.88 15.23
N LYS A 229 -51.29 -7.00 15.28
CA LYS A 229 -51.31 -5.81 16.15
C LYS A 229 -52.50 -4.89 15.87
N GLN A 230 -52.86 -4.67 14.60
CA GLN A 230 -54.03 -3.85 14.24
C GLN A 230 -55.36 -4.46 14.72
N LEU A 231 -55.45 -5.80 14.76
CA LEU A 231 -56.65 -6.50 15.23
C LEU A 231 -56.78 -6.51 16.76
N GLN A 232 -55.68 -6.39 17.50
CA GLN A 232 -55.69 -6.35 18.97
C GLN A 232 -55.95 -4.96 19.56
N ILE A 233 -55.95 -3.91 18.74
CA ILE A 233 -56.19 -2.51 19.14
C ILE A 233 -57.66 -2.10 18.91
N LYS A 234 -58.49 -2.96 18.30
CA LYS A 234 -59.95 -2.81 18.19
C LYS A 234 -60.66 -3.63 19.26
#